data_AF-A0AA41MNY1-F1
#
_entry.id   AF-A0AA41MNY1-F1
#
_cell.length_a   1.000
_cell.length_b   1.000
_cell.length_c   1.000
_cell.angle_alpha   90.00
_cell.angle_beta   90.00
_cell.angle_gamma   90.00
#
_symmetry.space_group_name_H-M   'P 1'
#
loop_
_entity.id
_entity.type
_entity.pdbx_description
1 polymer ?
#
loop_
_entity_poly.entity_id
_entity_poly.type
_entity_poly.pdbx_seq_one_letter_code
_entity_poly.pdbx_strand_id
1 'polypeptide(L)'
;MKVLKHKYSFYDSIVEVVTQDEKLLLNTPASLRCSLQTSQEALIVTWQKKKAVSPENMVTFSRNHGVVVQPAYQGRVNITELGLQNSTITFWNTTLEDEGCYMCLFNTFTSGKISGTACLTLYVQPTVFLHYNFFEDQLNITCSATARPAPMISWKVAGSGIENSTESLLHPNGTTSVTSILRVKDPKSQVGKEVICQVLYQGTVTDYKQTVNKGFWFSVPLLLSIVSLVILLVLISILLYWKRHRNQDRGGDAMAVIFSNFSIITTALLFRIVLKRHLNWTQWASLLILFLSIVALTAGTKTSQHNLAGHGFHHDAFFTPSNSCLHYRSECSRKDNCTAKEWTFPETKWNTTARVFSHIRLGLGHVLIIVQCFISSMANIYNEKILKEGNQLTENIFIQNSKLYFFGILFNGLTLGLQSSNRDQIKNCGFFYGHNAFSVALIFVTAFQGLSVAFILKFLDNMFHVLMAQITTVIITAVSVLVFDFKPSLEFFLEAPSVLLSIFIYNASKPQSLEYPPRQERVRDLSGNLWERSSGDGEELERLTKPKSDESDEDNF
;
A
#
# COMPACT_ATOMS: atom_id res chain seq x y z
N MET A 1 12.81 102.39 -21.53
CA MET A 1 11.55 101.73 -21.93
C MET A 1 11.74 100.22 -21.78
N LYS A 2 11.40 99.66 -20.61
CA LYS A 2 11.44 98.20 -20.36
C LYS A 2 10.11 97.62 -20.84
N VAL A 3 10.14 96.83 -21.91
CA VAL A 3 8.99 96.02 -22.33
C VAL A 3 9.09 94.68 -21.61
N LEU A 4 8.27 94.50 -20.58
CA LEU A 4 8.02 93.21 -19.94
C LEU A 4 7.25 92.32 -20.92
N LYS A 5 7.91 91.32 -21.51
CA LYS A 5 7.20 90.17 -22.08
C LYS A 5 6.97 89.16 -20.97
N HIS A 6 5.75 89.12 -20.44
CA HIS A 6 5.24 88.01 -19.65
C HIS A 6 5.34 86.73 -20.49
N LYS A 7 6.27 85.85 -20.12
CA LYS A 7 6.31 84.46 -20.58
C LYS A 7 5.32 83.71 -19.69
N TYR A 8 4.11 83.46 -20.19
CA TYR A 8 3.20 82.51 -19.57
C TYR A 8 3.90 81.15 -19.56
N SER A 9 4.26 80.67 -18.37
CA SER A 9 4.72 79.31 -18.17
C SER A 9 3.49 78.41 -18.30
N PHE A 10 3.32 77.82 -19.48
CA PHE A 10 2.39 76.71 -19.67
C PHE A 10 2.97 75.54 -18.86
N TYR A 11 2.39 75.28 -17.68
CA TYR A 11 2.62 74.01 -16.98
C TYR A 11 2.02 72.93 -17.89
N ASP A 12 2.88 72.19 -18.57
CA ASP A 12 2.48 70.99 -19.30
C ASP A 12 2.05 69.95 -18.25
N SER A 13 0.75 69.84 -18.02
CA SER A 13 0.20 68.80 -17.15
C SER A 13 0.49 67.46 -17.80
N ILE A 14 1.47 66.72 -17.29
CA ILE A 14 1.85 65.40 -17.78
C ILE A 14 0.60 64.52 -17.79
N VAL A 15 0.23 64.04 -18.98
CA VAL A 15 -0.90 63.14 -19.17
C VAL A 15 -0.35 61.72 -19.19
N GLU A 16 -0.56 60.99 -18.10
CA GLU A 16 -0.06 59.62 -17.94
C GLU A 16 -1.17 58.67 -17.49
N VAL A 17 -1.11 57.42 -17.95
CA VAL A 17 -1.96 56.34 -17.46
C VAL A 17 -1.10 55.43 -16.59
N VAL A 18 -1.42 55.37 -15.31
CA VAL A 18 -0.73 54.52 -14.35
C VAL A 18 -1.31 53.12 -14.41
N THR A 19 -0.42 52.15 -14.60
CA THR A 19 -0.72 50.72 -14.68
C THR A 19 0.21 49.94 -13.76
N GLN A 20 -0.18 48.70 -13.44
CA GLN A 20 0.61 47.79 -12.63
C GLN A 20 0.65 46.41 -13.29
N ASP A 21 1.86 45.85 -13.42
CA ASP A 21 2.05 44.47 -13.84
C ASP A 21 1.69 43.51 -12.69
N GLU A 22 0.92 42.48 -13.02
CA GLU A 22 0.40 41.52 -12.05
C GLU A 22 1.03 40.14 -12.27
N LYS A 23 1.49 39.53 -11.19
CA LYS A 23 2.06 38.18 -11.19
C LYS A 23 1.32 37.30 -10.20
N LEU A 24 0.55 36.35 -10.71
CA LEU A 24 -0.44 35.61 -9.93
C LEU A 24 -0.36 34.10 -10.18
N LEU A 25 -0.91 33.33 -9.25
CA LEU A 25 -1.00 31.88 -9.33
C LEU A 25 -2.02 31.48 -10.41
N LEU A 26 -1.74 30.42 -11.17
CA LEU A 26 -2.70 29.88 -12.14
C LEU A 26 -4.02 29.47 -11.46
N ASN A 27 -5.16 29.65 -12.15
CA ASN A 27 -6.51 29.37 -11.66
C ASN A 27 -6.98 30.22 -10.47
N THR A 28 -6.37 31.39 -10.26
CA THR A 28 -6.85 32.38 -9.27
C THR A 28 -7.38 33.64 -9.98
N PRO A 29 -8.28 34.41 -9.35
CA PRO A 29 -8.76 35.66 -9.94
C PRO A 29 -7.62 36.68 -10.10
N ALA A 30 -7.57 37.36 -11.24
CA ALA A 30 -6.56 38.38 -11.55
C ALA A 30 -7.23 39.69 -11.93
N SER A 31 -6.78 40.81 -11.37
CA SER A 31 -7.34 42.14 -11.65
C SER A 31 -6.28 43.09 -12.16
N LEU A 32 -6.47 43.64 -13.36
CA LEU A 32 -5.59 44.65 -13.94
C LEU A 32 -6.21 46.03 -13.80
N ARG A 33 -5.43 46.99 -13.31
CA ARG A 33 -5.89 48.34 -12.99
C ARG A 33 -5.26 49.36 -13.90
N CYS A 34 -6.06 50.33 -14.33
CA CYS A 34 -5.61 51.52 -15.04
C CYS A 34 -6.21 52.77 -14.43
N SER A 35 -5.36 53.75 -14.13
CA SER A 35 -5.77 55.05 -13.62
C SER A 35 -5.23 56.16 -14.51
N LEU A 36 -6.12 56.98 -15.05
CA LEU A 36 -5.79 58.13 -15.88
C LEU A 36 -5.49 59.34 -14.99
N GLN A 37 -4.22 59.78 -14.97
CA GLN A 37 -3.78 60.94 -14.21
C GLN A 37 -3.82 62.20 -15.08
N THR A 38 -5.03 62.76 -15.27
CA THR A 38 -5.23 64.02 -15.98
C THR A 38 -6.45 64.77 -15.47
N SER A 39 -6.50 66.09 -15.67
CA SER A 39 -7.68 66.92 -15.39
C SER A 39 -8.76 66.84 -16.49
N GLN A 40 -8.44 66.18 -17.62
CA GLN A 40 -9.35 66.04 -18.76
C GLN A 40 -10.39 64.93 -18.53
N GLU A 41 -11.61 65.13 -19.03
CA GLU A 41 -12.66 64.12 -19.00
C GLU A 41 -12.48 63.08 -20.12
N ALA A 42 -12.32 61.81 -19.73
CA ALA A 42 -12.39 60.69 -20.66
C ALA A 42 -13.85 60.34 -20.97
N LEU A 43 -14.16 60.08 -22.24
CA LEU A 43 -15.52 59.73 -22.70
C LEU A 43 -15.74 58.22 -22.73
N ILE A 44 -14.68 57.47 -23.05
CA ILE A 44 -14.71 56.03 -23.30
C ILE A 44 -13.39 55.42 -22.83
N VAL A 45 -13.47 54.31 -22.10
CA VAL A 45 -12.32 53.44 -21.77
C VAL A 45 -12.47 52.13 -22.53
N THR A 46 -11.43 51.70 -23.23
CA THR A 46 -11.41 50.42 -23.95
C THR A 46 -10.19 49.61 -23.55
N TRP A 47 -10.42 48.39 -23.07
CA TRP A 47 -9.39 47.40 -22.83
C TRP A 47 -9.13 46.60 -24.09
N GLN A 48 -7.86 46.47 -24.45
CA GLN A 48 -7.36 45.73 -25.61
C GLN A 48 -6.33 44.70 -25.17
N LYS A 49 -6.35 43.51 -25.75
CA LYS A 49 -5.26 42.55 -25.62
C LYS A 49 -4.20 42.84 -26.69
N LYS A 50 -2.95 43.00 -26.28
CA LYS A 50 -1.83 43.20 -27.22
C LYS A 50 -1.55 41.88 -27.93
N LYS A 51 -1.75 41.84 -29.25
CA LYS A 51 -1.38 40.71 -30.13
C LYS A 51 -0.25 41.15 -31.07
N ALA A 52 0.41 40.18 -31.71
CA ALA A 52 1.54 40.43 -32.60
C ALA A 52 1.19 41.26 -33.85
N VAL A 53 -0.04 41.14 -34.36
CA VAL A 53 -0.49 41.81 -35.59
C VAL A 53 -1.20 43.14 -35.27
N SER A 54 -2.25 43.11 -34.45
CA SER A 54 -3.00 44.29 -34.04
C SER A 54 -3.64 44.07 -32.68
N PRO A 55 -3.76 45.11 -31.82
CA PRO A 55 -4.48 45.01 -30.56
C PRO A 55 -5.94 44.57 -30.79
N GLU A 56 -6.42 43.65 -29.98
CA GLU A 56 -7.79 43.13 -30.05
C GLU A 56 -8.64 43.77 -28.95
N ASN A 57 -9.77 44.38 -29.32
CA ASN A 57 -10.72 44.94 -28.35
C ASN A 57 -11.31 43.82 -27.47
N MET A 58 -11.38 44.07 -26.16
CA MET A 58 -11.93 43.13 -25.19
C MET A 58 -13.20 43.67 -24.55
N VAL A 59 -13.08 44.81 -23.86
CA VAL A 59 -14.17 45.41 -23.10
C VAL A 59 -14.13 46.92 -23.24
N THR A 60 -15.27 47.53 -23.50
CA THR A 60 -15.42 48.98 -23.59
C THR A 60 -16.43 49.46 -22.55
N PHE A 61 -16.13 50.57 -21.89
CA PHE A 61 -17.02 51.24 -20.97
C PHE A 61 -17.21 52.71 -21.36
N SER A 62 -18.47 53.16 -21.35
CA SER A 62 -18.86 54.56 -21.48
C SER A 62 -20.13 54.82 -20.66
N ARG A 63 -20.30 56.03 -20.13
CA ARG A 63 -21.51 56.39 -19.36
C ARG A 63 -22.81 56.18 -20.14
N ASN A 64 -22.79 56.43 -21.46
CA ASN A 64 -24.02 56.41 -22.26
C ASN A 64 -24.41 55.00 -22.73
N HIS A 65 -23.44 54.08 -22.87
CA HIS A 65 -23.65 52.75 -23.44
C HIS A 65 -23.40 51.61 -22.44
N GLY A 66 -22.93 51.92 -21.22
CA GLY A 66 -22.57 50.92 -20.23
C GLY A 66 -21.32 50.11 -20.61
N VAL A 67 -21.25 48.88 -20.10
CA VAL A 67 -20.16 47.93 -20.38
C VAL A 67 -20.52 47.07 -21.58
N VAL A 68 -19.62 47.01 -22.55
CA VAL A 68 -19.73 46.14 -23.73
C VAL A 68 -18.53 45.21 -23.77
N VAL A 69 -18.77 43.91 -23.54
CA VAL A 69 -17.76 42.85 -23.63
C VAL A 69 -17.84 42.21 -25.01
N GLN A 70 -16.70 42.03 -25.68
CA GLN A 70 -16.64 41.36 -26.98
C GLN A 70 -16.95 39.86 -26.83
N PRO A 71 -17.57 39.20 -27.83
CA PRO A 71 -18.02 37.80 -27.74
C PRO A 71 -16.92 36.82 -27.32
N ALA A 72 -15.68 37.02 -27.77
CA ALA A 72 -14.54 36.18 -27.42
C ALA A 72 -14.16 36.20 -25.92
N TYR A 73 -14.60 37.23 -25.18
CA TYR A 73 -14.26 37.47 -23.78
C TYR A 73 -15.47 37.39 -22.84
N GLN A 74 -16.66 37.15 -23.39
CA GLN A 74 -17.92 37.09 -22.65
C GLN A 74 -17.88 35.94 -21.62
N GLY A 75 -18.23 36.24 -20.37
CA GLY A 75 -18.18 35.27 -19.27
C GLY A 75 -16.79 35.01 -18.66
N ARG A 76 -15.70 35.49 -19.30
CA ARG A 76 -14.32 35.30 -18.80
C ARG A 76 -13.76 36.54 -18.10
N VAL A 77 -14.07 37.72 -18.64
CA VAL A 77 -13.58 39.02 -18.14
C VAL A 77 -14.75 39.95 -17.87
N ASN A 78 -14.68 40.72 -16.79
CA ASN A 78 -15.62 41.82 -16.53
C ASN A 78 -14.93 43.05 -15.95
N ILE A 79 -15.53 44.22 -16.10
CA ILE A 79 -15.07 45.45 -15.43
C ILE A 79 -15.64 45.46 -14.00
N THR A 80 -14.75 45.51 -13.01
CA THR A 80 -15.11 45.55 -11.59
C THR A 80 -15.16 46.96 -11.04
N GLU A 81 -14.41 47.89 -11.61
CA GLU A 81 -14.45 49.33 -11.27
C GLU A 81 -14.89 50.14 -12.50
N LEU A 82 -16.13 50.65 -12.45
CA LEU A 82 -16.79 51.38 -13.53
C LEU A 82 -16.49 52.88 -13.45
N GLY A 83 -15.25 53.26 -13.76
CA GLY A 83 -14.83 54.66 -13.82
C GLY A 83 -14.25 55.06 -15.17
N LEU A 84 -14.40 56.35 -15.50
CA LEU A 84 -13.74 56.98 -16.66
C LEU A 84 -12.34 57.52 -16.30
N GLN A 85 -12.02 57.60 -15.00
CA GLN A 85 -10.67 57.89 -14.51
C GLN A 85 -9.96 56.63 -14.03
N ASN A 86 -10.65 55.76 -13.28
CA ASN A 86 -10.15 54.46 -12.85
C ASN A 86 -10.97 53.34 -13.50
N SER A 87 -10.29 52.43 -14.18
CA SER A 87 -10.92 51.25 -14.75
C SER A 87 -10.13 50.01 -14.34
N THR A 88 -10.85 48.99 -13.87
CA THR A 88 -10.27 47.72 -13.46
C THR A 88 -11.00 46.58 -14.17
N ILE A 89 -10.25 45.71 -14.85
CA ILE A 89 -10.79 44.45 -15.40
C ILE A 89 -10.36 43.29 -14.53
N THR A 90 -11.25 42.31 -14.35
CA THR A 90 -10.99 41.12 -13.56
C THR A 90 -11.27 39.86 -14.38
N PHE A 91 -10.30 38.95 -14.39
CA PHE A 91 -10.41 37.57 -14.83
C PHE A 91 -10.81 36.74 -13.61
N TRP A 92 -11.96 36.05 -13.65
CA TRP A 92 -12.44 35.29 -12.48
C TRP A 92 -11.67 33.99 -12.26
N ASN A 93 -11.24 33.35 -13.34
CA ASN A 93 -10.44 32.13 -13.32
C ASN A 93 -9.39 32.21 -14.45
N THR A 94 -8.12 32.40 -14.08
CA THR A 94 -7.04 32.65 -15.05
C THR A 94 -6.55 31.38 -15.73
N THR A 95 -6.48 31.43 -17.06
CA THR A 95 -5.94 30.35 -17.90
C THR A 95 -4.62 30.77 -18.54
N LEU A 96 -3.86 29.81 -19.08
CA LEU A 96 -2.61 30.10 -19.79
C LEU A 96 -2.79 30.99 -21.01
N GLU A 97 -3.98 30.99 -21.62
CA GLU A 97 -4.30 31.88 -22.74
C GLU A 97 -4.42 33.33 -22.31
N ASP A 98 -4.74 33.60 -21.04
CA ASP A 98 -4.93 34.94 -20.50
C ASP A 98 -3.59 35.62 -20.15
N GLU A 99 -2.48 34.90 -20.19
CA GLU A 99 -1.15 35.50 -20.03
C GLU A 99 -0.83 36.43 -21.21
N GLY A 100 -0.29 37.61 -20.90
CA GLY A 100 0.06 38.61 -21.90
C GLY A 100 -0.11 40.04 -21.41
N CYS A 101 0.11 40.98 -22.33
CA CYS A 101 0.00 42.41 -22.01
C CYS A 101 -1.32 42.99 -22.54
N TYR A 102 -1.93 43.81 -21.70
CA TYR A 102 -3.23 44.41 -21.89
C TYR A 102 -3.09 45.92 -21.89
N MET A 103 -3.75 46.56 -22.84
CA MET A 103 -3.73 48.00 -23.03
C MET A 103 -5.08 48.58 -22.62
N CYS A 104 -5.07 49.64 -21.82
CA CYS A 104 -6.27 50.40 -21.49
C CYS A 104 -6.21 51.75 -22.20
N LEU A 105 -7.17 52.00 -23.08
CA LEU A 105 -7.23 53.16 -23.95
C LEU A 105 -8.33 54.10 -23.48
N PHE A 106 -7.93 55.27 -23.01
CA PHE A 106 -8.82 56.37 -22.64
C PHE A 106 -8.92 57.33 -23.83
N ASN A 107 -10.14 57.54 -24.33
CA ASN A 107 -10.41 58.56 -25.34
C ASN A 107 -10.84 59.85 -24.64
N THR A 108 -10.01 60.90 -24.68
CA THR A 108 -10.34 62.24 -24.18
C THR A 108 -10.71 63.16 -25.33
N PHE A 109 -11.56 64.16 -25.06
CA PHE A 109 -12.02 65.10 -26.09
C PHE A 109 -10.88 65.99 -26.63
N THR A 110 -9.91 66.33 -25.78
CA THR A 110 -8.88 67.36 -26.06
C THR A 110 -7.52 66.81 -26.44
N SER A 111 -7.13 65.62 -25.94
CA SER A 111 -5.79 65.05 -26.15
C SER A 111 -5.81 63.74 -26.95
N GLY A 112 -6.97 63.33 -27.47
CA GLY A 112 -7.09 62.13 -28.29
C GLY A 112 -6.99 60.85 -27.45
N LYS A 113 -6.26 59.86 -27.97
CA LYS A 113 -6.16 58.52 -27.36
C LYS A 113 -4.94 58.44 -26.46
N ILE A 114 -5.16 58.17 -25.19
CA ILE A 114 -4.11 57.96 -24.19
C ILE A 114 -4.19 56.51 -23.74
N SER A 115 -3.06 55.80 -23.67
CA SER A 115 -3.05 54.38 -23.33
C SER A 115 -2.00 54.03 -22.29
N GLY A 116 -2.36 53.17 -21.34
CA GLY A 116 -1.43 52.47 -20.45
C GLY A 116 -1.33 50.99 -20.83
N THR A 117 -0.24 50.32 -20.45
CA THR A 117 -0.06 48.88 -20.66
C THR A 117 0.22 48.19 -19.32
N ALA A 118 -0.50 47.10 -19.03
CA ALA A 118 -0.31 46.24 -17.87
C ALA A 118 -0.11 44.80 -18.34
N CYS A 119 0.90 44.09 -17.84
CA CYS A 119 1.17 42.70 -18.20
C CYS A 119 0.74 41.75 -17.08
N LEU A 120 0.01 40.70 -17.44
CA LEU A 120 -0.38 39.60 -16.55
C LEU A 120 0.54 38.41 -16.80
N THR A 121 1.28 37.99 -15.76
CA THR A 121 2.15 36.81 -15.79
C THR A 121 1.63 35.75 -14.82
N LEU A 122 1.49 34.50 -15.28
CA LEU A 122 0.97 33.41 -14.46
C LEU A 122 2.09 32.46 -14.04
N TYR A 123 2.08 32.05 -12.76
CA TYR A 123 3.07 31.11 -12.23
C TYR A 123 2.42 29.91 -11.55
N VAL A 124 3.20 28.84 -11.40
CA VAL A 124 2.81 27.59 -10.74
C VAL A 124 3.88 27.26 -9.70
N GLN A 125 3.46 27.07 -8.45
CA GLN A 125 4.36 26.71 -7.34
C GLN A 125 5.10 25.39 -7.61
N PRO A 126 6.35 25.25 -7.12
CA PRO A 126 7.17 24.07 -7.37
C PRO A 126 6.64 22.85 -6.61
N THR A 127 6.44 21.75 -7.33
CA THR A 127 6.22 20.42 -6.75
C THR A 127 7.51 19.63 -6.83
N VAL A 128 8.02 19.16 -5.69
CA VAL A 128 9.36 18.55 -5.59
C VAL A 128 9.26 17.11 -5.11
N PHE A 129 9.96 16.22 -5.82
CA PHE A 129 10.08 14.81 -5.50
C PHE A 129 11.56 14.46 -5.31
N LEU A 130 11.89 13.88 -4.16
CA LEU A 130 13.24 13.45 -3.81
C LEU A 130 13.22 11.96 -3.47
N HIS A 131 13.97 11.16 -4.22
CA HIS A 131 14.06 9.71 -4.02
C HIS A 131 15.48 9.20 -4.31
N TYR A 132 15.83 8.03 -3.78
CA TYR A 132 17.12 7.39 -4.05
C TYR A 132 16.93 5.90 -4.33
N ASN A 133 17.72 5.38 -5.25
CA ASN A 133 17.78 3.95 -5.56
C ASN A 133 19.22 3.43 -5.51
N PHE A 134 19.36 2.15 -5.19
CA PHE A 134 20.62 1.42 -5.28
C PHE A 134 20.57 0.55 -6.54
N PHE A 135 21.58 0.69 -7.41
CA PHE A 135 21.69 -0.07 -8.65
C PHE A 135 23.13 -0.59 -8.78
N GLU A 136 23.33 -1.91 -8.77
CA GLU A 136 24.64 -2.56 -9.03
C GLU A 136 25.85 -1.87 -8.37
N ASP A 137 25.79 -1.66 -7.05
CA ASP A 137 26.81 -0.96 -6.24
C ASP A 137 26.99 0.55 -6.52
N GLN A 138 26.07 1.18 -7.24
CA GLN A 138 25.95 2.63 -7.39
C GLN A 138 24.69 3.14 -6.66
N LEU A 139 24.77 4.36 -6.13
CA LEU A 139 23.64 5.05 -5.51
C LEU A 139 23.25 6.21 -6.41
N ASN A 140 22.02 6.19 -6.95
CA ASN A 140 21.47 7.33 -7.67
C ASN A 140 20.42 8.02 -6.80
N ILE A 141 20.60 9.31 -6.59
CA ILE A 141 19.63 10.15 -5.88
C ILE A 141 19.02 11.09 -6.90
N THR A 142 17.71 11.01 -7.08
CA THR A 142 16.95 11.79 -8.06
C THR A 142 16.13 12.84 -7.34
N CYS A 143 16.30 14.10 -7.74
CA CYS A 143 15.45 15.21 -7.34
C CYS A 143 14.76 15.79 -8.57
N SER A 144 13.43 15.80 -8.57
CA SER A 144 12.62 16.35 -9.66
C SER A 144 11.76 17.48 -9.13
N ALA A 145 11.85 18.67 -9.72
CA ALA A 145 11.07 19.84 -9.36
C ALA A 145 10.28 20.34 -10.58
N THR A 146 8.96 20.41 -10.46
CA THR A 146 8.06 20.87 -11.54
C THR A 146 7.41 22.19 -11.15
N ALA A 147 7.67 23.24 -11.94
CA ALA A 147 7.13 24.57 -11.69
C ALA A 147 6.99 25.39 -12.98
N ARG A 148 6.34 26.55 -12.88
CA ARG A 148 6.37 27.61 -13.91
C ARG A 148 6.65 28.94 -13.22
N PRO A 149 7.70 29.71 -13.58
CA PRO A 149 8.78 29.38 -14.52
C PRO A 149 9.65 28.21 -14.03
N ALA A 150 10.56 27.71 -14.87
CA ALA A 150 11.42 26.58 -14.53
C ALA A 150 12.25 26.84 -13.26
N PRO A 151 12.26 25.93 -12.27
CA PRO A 151 13.08 26.05 -11.07
C PRO A 151 14.53 25.64 -11.33
N MET A 152 15.47 26.09 -10.50
CA MET A 152 16.87 25.64 -10.54
C MET A 152 17.15 24.65 -9.41
N ILE A 153 17.78 23.53 -9.73
CA ILE A 153 18.17 22.50 -8.74
C ILE A 153 19.68 22.53 -8.53
N SER A 154 20.10 22.57 -7.27
CA SER A 154 21.48 22.38 -6.83
C SER A 154 21.55 21.33 -5.72
N TRP A 155 22.72 20.72 -5.54
CA TRP A 155 22.94 19.71 -4.51
C TRP A 155 23.90 20.24 -3.44
N LYS A 156 23.56 20.03 -2.16
CA LYS A 156 24.50 20.18 -1.05
C LYS A 156 24.86 18.81 -0.51
N VAL A 157 25.99 18.27 -0.95
CA VAL A 157 26.50 16.94 -0.55
C VAL A 157 27.99 17.01 -0.24
N ALA A 158 28.43 16.27 0.79
CA ALA A 158 29.84 16.18 1.18
C ALA A 158 30.46 14.84 0.73
N GLY A 159 31.44 14.88 -0.19
CA GLY A 159 32.19 13.70 -0.65
C GLY A 159 32.88 13.91 -2.01
N SER A 160 33.84 13.04 -2.37
CA SER A 160 34.48 12.99 -3.69
C SER A 160 33.86 11.88 -4.56
N GLY A 161 33.93 12.01 -5.90
CA GLY A 161 33.42 11.00 -6.84
C GLY A 161 31.91 11.09 -7.14
N ILE A 162 31.39 12.32 -7.20
CA ILE A 162 29.98 12.64 -7.42
C ILE A 162 29.80 13.18 -8.85
N GLU A 163 28.92 12.55 -9.63
CA GLU A 163 28.54 13.02 -10.97
C GLU A 163 27.08 13.48 -10.96
N ASN A 164 26.80 14.69 -11.43
CA ASN A 164 25.45 15.25 -11.54
C ASN A 164 25.02 15.36 -13.00
N SER A 165 23.84 14.84 -13.31
CA SER A 165 23.17 15.07 -14.61
C SER A 165 21.84 15.76 -14.37
N THR A 166 21.59 16.86 -15.07
CA THR A 166 20.33 17.60 -14.97
C THR A 166 19.65 17.63 -16.33
N GLU A 167 18.39 17.24 -16.35
CA GLU A 167 17.54 17.22 -17.54
C GLU A 167 16.30 18.09 -17.28
N SER A 168 15.84 18.80 -18.30
CA SER A 168 14.63 19.63 -18.24
C SER A 168 13.65 19.20 -19.29
N LEU A 169 12.41 18.95 -18.88
CA LEU A 169 11.30 18.58 -19.76
C LEU A 169 10.22 19.66 -19.69
N LEU A 170 9.83 20.21 -20.84
CA LEU A 170 8.69 21.10 -20.97
C LEU A 170 7.42 20.27 -21.20
N HIS A 171 6.42 20.46 -20.34
CA HIS A 171 5.13 19.78 -20.44
C HIS A 171 4.15 20.58 -21.30
N PRO A 172 3.16 19.91 -21.94
CA PRO A 172 2.12 20.59 -22.73
C PRO A 172 1.24 21.53 -21.89
N ASN A 173 1.17 21.31 -20.57
CA ASN A 173 0.50 22.22 -19.62
C ASN A 173 1.31 23.50 -19.32
N GLY A 174 2.42 23.74 -20.02
CA GLY A 174 3.26 24.92 -19.86
C GLY A 174 4.06 24.99 -18.55
N THR A 175 4.21 23.87 -17.84
CA THR A 175 5.14 23.75 -16.71
C THR A 175 6.44 23.08 -17.17
N THR A 176 7.54 23.36 -16.46
CA THR A 176 8.84 22.72 -16.73
C THR A 176 9.23 21.85 -15.54
N SER A 177 9.46 20.56 -15.79
CA SER A 177 10.07 19.64 -14.82
C SER A 177 11.57 19.65 -15.01
N VAL A 178 12.31 20.01 -13.98
CA VAL A 178 13.76 19.90 -13.92
C VAL A 178 14.10 18.70 -13.04
N THR A 179 14.81 17.72 -13.58
CA THR A 179 15.21 16.51 -12.86
C THR A 179 16.72 16.45 -12.81
N SER A 180 17.28 16.47 -11.61
CA SER A 180 18.71 16.27 -11.37
C SER A 180 18.94 14.89 -10.75
N ILE A 181 19.92 14.16 -11.27
CA ILE A 181 20.31 12.83 -10.79
C ILE A 181 21.76 12.91 -10.31
N LEU A 182 21.96 12.58 -9.04
CA LEU A 182 23.24 12.49 -8.38
C LEU A 182 23.71 11.03 -8.39
N ARG A 183 24.77 10.72 -9.15
CA ARG A 183 25.38 9.38 -9.18
C ARG A 183 26.58 9.34 -8.23
N VAL A 184 26.51 8.43 -7.26
CA VAL A 184 27.57 8.23 -6.25
C VAL A 184 28.23 6.88 -6.49
N LYS A 185 29.53 6.92 -6.86
CA LYS A 185 30.32 5.71 -7.18
C LYS A 185 30.63 4.82 -5.97
N ASP A 186 30.75 5.40 -4.77
CA ASP A 186 30.88 4.64 -3.52
C ASP A 186 29.68 4.92 -2.60
N PRO A 187 28.64 4.07 -2.63
CA PRO A 187 27.46 4.26 -1.79
C PRO A 187 27.78 4.29 -0.31
N LYS A 188 28.81 3.55 0.16
CA LYS A 188 29.17 3.46 1.60
C LYS A 188 29.55 4.82 2.17
N SER A 189 30.15 5.68 1.34
CA SER A 189 30.54 7.04 1.73
C SER A 189 29.35 7.95 2.09
N GLN A 190 28.13 7.64 1.62
CA GLN A 190 26.92 8.43 1.80
C GLN A 190 25.87 7.76 2.70
N VAL A 191 26.04 6.48 3.07
CA VAL A 191 25.13 5.80 4.01
C VAL A 191 25.13 6.51 5.37
N GLY A 192 23.94 6.83 5.88
CA GLY A 192 23.76 7.52 7.16
C GLY A 192 23.97 9.04 7.09
N LYS A 193 24.32 9.60 5.93
CA LYS A 193 24.39 11.05 5.72
C LYS A 193 23.08 11.60 5.16
N GLU A 194 22.82 12.87 5.45
CA GLU A 194 21.74 13.64 4.83
C GLU A 194 22.17 14.14 3.46
N VAL A 195 21.33 13.87 2.46
CA VAL A 195 21.43 14.47 1.13
C VAL A 195 20.41 15.58 1.02
N ILE A 196 20.86 16.75 0.58
CA ILE A 196 20.01 17.94 0.46
C ILE A 196 19.92 18.34 -1.01
N CYS A 197 18.71 18.25 -1.55
CA CYS A 197 18.35 18.86 -2.83
C CYS A 197 17.87 20.29 -2.57
N GLN A 198 18.57 21.26 -3.12
CA GLN A 198 18.25 22.67 -2.99
C GLN A 198 17.53 23.16 -4.25
N VAL A 199 16.32 23.68 -4.07
CA VAL A 199 15.48 24.17 -5.16
C VAL A 199 15.34 25.69 -5.02
N LEU A 200 15.89 26.41 -6.01
CA LEU A 200 15.75 27.85 -6.16
C LEU A 200 14.57 28.16 -7.09
N TYR A 201 13.58 28.86 -6.57
CA TYR A 201 12.39 29.27 -7.31
C TYR A 201 12.01 30.71 -6.95
N GLN A 202 11.95 31.58 -7.97
CA GLN A 202 11.61 33.00 -7.81
C GLN A 202 12.42 33.72 -6.71
N GLY A 203 13.72 33.44 -6.61
CA GLY A 203 14.60 34.03 -5.60
C GLY A 203 14.52 33.40 -4.21
N THR A 204 13.58 32.49 -3.97
CA THR A 204 13.47 31.74 -2.72
C THR A 204 14.18 30.40 -2.86
N VAL A 205 15.03 30.08 -1.88
CA VAL A 205 15.79 28.84 -1.83
C VAL A 205 15.15 27.91 -0.80
N THR A 206 14.80 26.70 -1.22
CA THR A 206 14.16 25.68 -0.37
C THR A 206 15.00 24.40 -0.35
N ASP A 207 15.28 23.88 0.85
CA ASP A 207 16.15 22.72 1.05
C ASP A 207 15.29 21.47 1.36
N TYR A 208 15.31 20.48 0.48
CA TYR A 208 14.65 19.18 0.63
C TYR A 208 15.65 18.13 1.08
N LYS A 209 15.41 17.50 2.23
CA LYS A 209 16.37 16.61 2.89
C LYS A 209 15.90 15.17 2.85
N GLN A 210 16.82 14.24 2.56
CA GLN A 210 16.58 12.80 2.64
C GLN A 210 17.79 12.11 3.26
N THR A 211 17.56 11.24 4.25
CA THR A 211 18.61 10.40 4.83
C THR A 211 18.80 9.14 3.99
N VAL A 212 20.05 8.89 3.56
CA VAL A 212 20.39 7.67 2.81
C VAL A 212 20.57 6.54 3.80
N ASN A 213 19.48 5.84 4.08
CA ASN A 213 19.53 4.64 4.90
C ASN A 213 19.81 3.47 3.98
N LYS A 214 21.00 2.87 4.12
CA LYS A 214 21.20 1.50 3.67
C LYS A 214 20.31 0.67 4.57
N GLY A 215 19.19 0.19 4.04
CA GLY A 215 18.45 -0.88 4.70
C GLY A 215 19.48 -1.91 5.12
N PHE A 216 19.51 -2.26 6.41
CA PHE A 216 20.45 -3.23 6.94
C PHE A 216 20.03 -4.59 6.36
N TRP A 217 20.41 -4.84 5.11
CA TRP A 217 20.44 -6.15 4.50
C TRP A 217 21.56 -6.88 5.24
N PHE A 218 21.27 -7.38 6.45
CA PHE A 218 21.83 -8.70 6.77
C PHE A 218 21.53 -9.53 5.55
N SER A 219 22.59 -9.97 4.85
CA SER A 219 22.50 -10.75 3.63
C SER A 219 21.32 -11.69 3.81
N VAL A 220 20.21 -11.43 3.12
CA VAL A 220 19.02 -12.25 3.21
C VAL A 220 19.39 -13.72 2.97
N PRO A 221 20.38 -14.05 2.11
CA PRO A 221 20.98 -15.38 2.07
C PRO A 221 21.62 -15.88 3.38
N LEU A 222 22.29 -15.03 4.16
CA LEU A 222 22.91 -15.37 5.45
C LEU A 222 21.88 -15.48 6.59
N LEU A 223 20.87 -14.60 6.61
CA LEU A 223 19.75 -14.71 7.56
C LEU A 223 18.91 -15.95 7.22
N LEU A 224 18.64 -16.20 5.94
CA LEU A 224 17.95 -17.40 5.47
C LEU A 224 18.79 -18.67 5.67
N SER A 225 20.13 -18.60 5.56
CA SER A 225 20.97 -19.77 5.83
C SER A 225 21.07 -20.07 7.32
N ILE A 226 21.15 -19.05 8.19
CA ILE A 226 21.09 -19.22 9.65
C ILE A 226 19.70 -19.70 10.06
N VAL A 227 18.63 -19.12 9.54
CA VAL A 227 17.25 -19.55 9.82
C VAL A 227 17.01 -20.95 9.26
N SER A 228 17.52 -21.30 8.07
CA SER A 228 17.43 -22.64 7.50
C SER A 228 18.26 -23.66 8.28
N LEU A 229 19.45 -23.30 8.78
CA LEU A 229 20.26 -24.14 9.65
C LEU A 229 19.58 -24.36 11.01
N VAL A 230 18.98 -23.32 11.58
CA VAL A 230 18.21 -23.41 12.83
C VAL A 230 16.96 -24.25 12.63
N ILE A 231 16.22 -24.06 11.53
CA ILE A 231 15.07 -24.90 11.16
C ILE A 231 15.53 -26.35 10.94
N LEU A 232 16.65 -26.59 10.26
CA LEU A 232 17.19 -27.93 10.05
C LEU A 232 17.58 -28.59 11.38
N LEU A 233 18.24 -27.87 12.28
CA LEU A 233 18.61 -28.37 13.62
C LEU A 233 17.38 -28.61 14.50
N VAL A 234 16.35 -27.76 14.39
CA VAL A 234 15.06 -27.93 15.07
C VAL A 234 14.30 -29.12 14.48
N LEU A 235 14.26 -29.29 13.16
CA LEU A 235 13.63 -30.44 12.50
C LEU A 235 14.37 -31.73 12.84
N ILE A 236 15.71 -31.73 12.87
CA ILE A 236 16.52 -32.88 13.32
C ILE A 236 16.24 -33.16 14.79
N SER A 237 16.13 -32.13 15.65
CA SER A 237 15.78 -32.29 17.07
C SER A 237 14.36 -32.82 17.26
N ILE A 238 13.39 -32.35 16.46
CA ILE A 238 12.01 -32.82 16.44
C ILE A 238 11.94 -34.25 15.92
N LEU A 239 12.70 -34.62 14.89
CA LEU A 239 12.77 -35.98 14.37
C LEU A 239 13.45 -36.94 15.36
N LEU A 240 14.51 -36.51 16.03
CA LEU A 240 15.16 -37.26 17.11
C LEU A 240 14.25 -37.39 18.34
N TYR A 241 13.41 -36.37 18.60
CA TYR A 241 12.43 -36.37 19.69
C TYR A 241 11.20 -37.24 19.39
N TRP A 242 10.64 -37.15 18.18
CA TRP A 242 9.57 -38.02 17.67
C TRP A 242 10.03 -39.48 17.57
N LYS A 243 11.31 -39.70 17.28
CA LYS A 243 11.94 -41.03 17.34
C LYS A 243 12.10 -41.52 18.78
N ARG A 244 12.18 -40.62 19.77
CA ARG A 244 12.41 -40.93 21.19
C ARG A 244 11.13 -41.10 22.02
N HIS A 245 10.01 -40.47 21.66
CA HIS A 245 8.85 -40.35 22.56
C HIS A 245 7.51 -40.74 21.92
N ARG A 246 7.47 -41.92 21.27
CA ARG A 246 6.24 -42.44 20.64
C ARG A 246 5.30 -43.18 21.61
N ASN A 247 5.63 -43.30 22.91
CA ASN A 247 4.86 -44.12 23.85
C ASN A 247 4.23 -43.40 25.06
N GLN A 248 4.33 -42.08 25.17
CA GLN A 248 3.65 -41.38 26.26
C GLN A 248 3.19 -40.01 25.77
N ASP A 249 1.88 -39.85 25.57
CA ASP A 249 1.07 -38.71 26.04
C ASP A 249 -0.33 -38.75 25.40
N ARG A 250 -1.30 -39.26 26.16
CA ARG A 250 -2.72 -39.37 25.79
C ARG A 250 -3.56 -38.29 26.48
N GLY A 251 -3.03 -37.07 26.57
CA GLY A 251 -3.67 -35.96 27.31
C GLY A 251 -3.29 -34.54 26.85
N GLY A 252 -2.90 -34.34 25.58
CA GLY A 252 -2.28 -33.09 25.09
C GLY A 252 -3.14 -32.18 24.20
N ASP A 253 -4.32 -32.60 23.74
CA ASP A 253 -5.00 -31.93 22.62
C ASP A 253 -5.56 -30.54 23.00
N ALA A 254 -6.15 -30.38 24.19
CA ALA A 254 -6.69 -29.10 24.65
C ALA A 254 -5.61 -28.05 24.94
N MET A 255 -4.45 -28.47 25.45
CA MET A 255 -3.33 -27.56 25.72
C MET A 255 -2.68 -27.08 24.42
N ALA A 256 -2.60 -27.93 23.40
CA ALA A 256 -2.10 -27.55 22.08
C ALA A 256 -2.95 -26.44 21.44
N VAL A 257 -4.27 -26.53 21.56
CA VAL A 257 -5.20 -25.48 21.07
C VAL A 257 -4.97 -24.16 21.82
N ILE A 258 -4.87 -24.20 23.15
CA ILE A 258 -4.62 -22.99 23.96
C ILE A 258 -3.31 -22.29 23.53
N PHE A 259 -2.22 -23.05 23.37
CA PHE A 259 -0.95 -22.47 22.93
C PHE A 259 -1.00 -22.00 21.47
N SER A 260 -1.81 -22.64 20.61
CA SER A 260 -1.99 -22.21 19.21
C SER A 260 -2.60 -20.81 19.07
N ASN A 261 -3.38 -20.36 20.06
CA ASN A 261 -4.00 -19.03 20.07
C ASN A 261 -2.98 -17.89 20.27
N PHE A 262 -1.74 -18.17 20.68
CA PHE A 262 -0.66 -17.18 20.68
C PHE A 262 -0.33 -16.66 19.28
N SER A 263 -0.78 -17.35 18.22
CA SER A 263 -0.74 -16.87 16.84
C SER A 263 -1.38 -15.48 16.66
N ILE A 264 -2.41 -15.12 17.45
CA ILE A 264 -3.09 -13.82 17.37
C ILE A 264 -2.11 -12.69 17.76
N ILE A 265 -1.46 -12.81 18.91
CA ILE A 265 -0.53 -11.79 19.43
C ILE A 265 0.74 -11.76 18.58
N THR A 266 1.29 -12.92 18.23
CA THR A 266 2.51 -13.00 17.40
C THR A 266 2.27 -12.43 16.00
N THR A 267 1.10 -12.69 15.40
CA THR A 267 0.71 -12.06 14.12
C THR A 267 0.59 -10.55 14.25
N ALA A 268 -0.02 -10.01 15.31
CA ALA A 268 -0.12 -8.57 15.53
C ALA A 268 1.25 -7.88 15.68
N LEU A 269 2.17 -8.50 16.41
CA LEU A 269 3.54 -8.02 16.56
C LEU A 269 4.28 -8.03 15.22
N LEU A 270 4.20 -9.13 14.48
CA LEU A 270 4.85 -9.26 13.17
C LEU A 270 4.22 -8.34 12.13
N PHE A 271 2.92 -8.08 12.17
CA PHE A 271 2.23 -7.11 11.33
C PHE A 271 2.80 -5.70 11.52
N ARG A 272 3.11 -5.31 12.76
CA ARG A 272 3.75 -4.02 13.05
C ARG A 272 5.22 -4.00 12.62
N ILE A 273 5.97 -5.06 12.87
CA ILE A 273 7.43 -5.10 12.65
C ILE A 273 7.78 -5.28 11.17
N VAL A 274 7.14 -6.25 10.50
CA VAL A 274 7.51 -6.71 9.16
C VAL A 274 6.83 -5.89 8.06
N LEU A 275 5.54 -5.59 8.22
CA LEU A 275 4.75 -4.79 7.27
C LEU A 275 4.73 -3.29 7.63
N LYS A 276 5.36 -2.89 8.75
CA LYS A 276 5.47 -1.49 9.23
C LYS A 276 4.12 -0.77 9.40
N ARG A 277 3.02 -1.52 9.59
CA ARG A 277 1.68 -0.95 9.79
C ARG A 277 1.43 -0.64 11.27
N HIS A 278 0.92 0.56 11.56
CA HIS A 278 0.67 0.99 12.93
C HIS A 278 -0.68 0.45 13.44
N LEU A 279 -0.69 -0.07 14.67
CA LEU A 279 -1.91 -0.48 15.39
C LEU A 279 -2.17 0.51 16.52
N ASN A 280 -3.39 0.99 16.62
CA ASN A 280 -3.81 1.92 17.67
C ASN A 280 -3.87 1.22 19.03
N TRP A 281 -3.78 1.98 20.13
CA TRP A 281 -3.83 1.39 21.48
C TRP A 281 -5.15 0.65 21.74
N THR A 282 -6.27 1.16 21.21
CA THR A 282 -7.59 0.51 21.25
C THR A 282 -7.59 -0.82 20.49
N GLN A 283 -6.88 -0.90 19.36
CA GLN A 283 -6.74 -2.13 18.58
C GLN A 283 -5.92 -3.17 19.35
N TRP A 284 -4.83 -2.76 20.01
CA TRP A 284 -4.05 -3.64 20.88
C TRP A 284 -4.88 -4.19 22.04
N ALA A 285 -5.67 -3.34 22.70
CA ALA A 285 -6.56 -3.76 23.78
C ALA A 285 -7.61 -4.78 23.29
N SER A 286 -8.23 -4.54 22.12
CA SER A 286 -9.18 -5.50 21.54
C SER A 286 -8.51 -6.85 21.24
N LEU A 287 -7.34 -6.88 20.62
CA LEU A 287 -6.63 -8.13 20.31
C LEU A 287 -6.23 -8.92 21.56
N LEU A 288 -5.89 -8.22 22.65
CA LEU A 288 -5.61 -8.86 23.94
C LEU A 288 -6.89 -9.48 24.54
N ILE A 289 -8.01 -8.75 24.52
CA ILE A 289 -9.31 -9.26 24.96
C ILE A 289 -9.72 -10.47 24.12
N LEU A 290 -9.52 -10.41 22.80
CA LEU A 290 -9.81 -11.51 21.88
C LEU A 290 -9.01 -12.76 22.24
N PHE A 291 -7.69 -12.62 22.44
CA PHE A 291 -6.82 -13.72 22.85
C PHE A 291 -7.27 -14.35 24.18
N LEU A 292 -7.56 -13.53 25.19
CA LEU A 292 -8.00 -14.02 26.50
C LEU A 292 -9.33 -14.75 26.43
N SER A 293 -10.31 -14.22 25.68
CA SER A 293 -11.61 -14.88 25.47
C SER A 293 -11.47 -16.22 24.77
N ILE A 294 -10.58 -16.37 23.78
CA ILE A 294 -10.42 -17.67 23.09
C ILE A 294 -9.69 -18.69 23.97
N VAL A 295 -8.69 -18.23 24.74
CA VAL A 295 -7.99 -19.09 25.70
C VAL A 295 -8.95 -19.62 26.76
N ALA A 296 -9.88 -18.79 27.23
CA ALA A 296 -10.87 -19.22 28.20
C ALA A 296 -11.92 -20.17 27.58
N LEU A 297 -12.38 -19.90 26.35
CA LEU A 297 -13.29 -20.77 25.58
C LEU A 297 -12.73 -22.19 25.40
N THR A 298 -11.43 -22.26 25.17
CA THR A 298 -10.70 -23.51 24.92
C THR A 298 -10.22 -24.21 26.21
N ALA A 299 -10.19 -23.48 27.34
CA ALA A 299 -9.90 -24.04 28.65
C ALA A 299 -11.14 -24.69 29.31
N GLY A 300 -12.33 -24.12 29.11
CA GLY A 300 -13.60 -24.58 29.69
C GLY A 300 -14.08 -25.96 29.20
N THR A 301 -13.53 -26.46 28.09
CA THR A 301 -13.86 -27.80 27.53
C THR A 301 -13.25 -28.99 28.29
N LYS A 302 -12.44 -28.76 29.33
CA LYS A 302 -11.77 -29.83 30.10
C LYS A 302 -12.69 -30.72 30.93
N THR A 303 -13.95 -30.33 31.14
CA THR A 303 -14.82 -30.98 32.15
C THR A 303 -15.83 -31.99 31.58
N SER A 304 -15.97 -32.13 30.25
CA SER A 304 -17.04 -32.93 29.62
C SER A 304 -16.56 -34.07 28.71
N GLN A 305 -15.31 -34.53 28.86
CA GLN A 305 -14.74 -35.54 27.95
C GLN A 305 -15.18 -36.99 28.26
N HIS A 306 -16.10 -37.21 29.22
CA HIS A 306 -16.55 -38.55 29.60
C HIS A 306 -17.91 -38.99 29.06
N ASN A 307 -18.71 -38.12 28.42
CA ASN A 307 -20.12 -38.45 28.09
C ASN A 307 -20.57 -38.17 26.64
N LEU A 308 -19.67 -38.02 25.68
CA LEU A 308 -20.04 -37.76 24.27
C LEU A 308 -19.65 -38.89 23.32
N ALA A 309 -20.08 -40.11 23.66
CA ALA A 309 -20.17 -41.23 22.72
C ALA A 309 -21.59 -41.80 22.81
N GLY A 310 -22.58 -41.03 22.33
CA GLY A 310 -23.98 -41.38 22.36
C GLY A 310 -24.57 -41.40 20.96
N HIS A 311 -24.68 -42.61 20.40
CA HIS A 311 -25.61 -43.07 19.37
C HIS A 311 -26.12 -42.10 18.29
N GLY A 312 -25.71 -42.36 17.05
CA GLY A 312 -26.51 -41.97 15.88
C GLY A 312 -25.72 -41.87 14.60
N PHE A 313 -25.33 -43.00 13.99
CA PHE A 313 -25.32 -43.24 12.54
C PHE A 313 -24.71 -44.64 12.30
N HIS A 314 -25.50 -45.58 11.76
CA HIS A 314 -24.96 -46.85 11.27
C HIS A 314 -24.16 -46.57 9.99
N HIS A 315 -22.83 -46.71 10.07
CA HIS A 315 -21.88 -46.29 9.04
C HIS A 315 -21.50 -47.39 8.03
N ASP A 316 -22.19 -48.53 7.96
CA ASP A 316 -21.63 -49.70 7.25
C ASP A 316 -21.85 -49.74 5.72
N ALA A 317 -22.53 -48.75 5.12
CA ALA A 317 -22.83 -48.77 3.68
C ALA A 317 -21.93 -47.87 2.80
N PHE A 318 -21.19 -46.91 3.37
CA PHE A 318 -20.41 -45.90 2.60
C PHE A 318 -18.88 -46.01 2.75
N PHE A 319 -18.39 -46.99 3.50
CA PHE A 319 -17.00 -47.07 3.94
C PHE A 319 -16.37 -48.41 3.59
N THR A 320 -16.00 -48.61 2.32
CA THR A 320 -15.04 -49.66 1.96
C THR A 320 -13.73 -48.98 1.59
N PRO A 321 -12.69 -48.98 2.47
CA PRO A 321 -11.36 -48.54 2.07
C PRO A 321 -10.88 -49.42 0.90
N SER A 322 -10.16 -48.82 -0.05
CA SER A 322 -9.59 -49.57 -1.17
C SER A 322 -8.75 -50.74 -0.64
N ASN A 323 -9.17 -51.98 -0.95
CA ASN A 323 -8.58 -53.24 -0.50
C ASN A 323 -7.24 -53.56 -1.19
N SER A 324 -6.27 -52.65 -1.13
CA SER A 324 -4.94 -52.83 -1.73
C SER A 324 -3.90 -53.48 -0.79
N CYS A 325 -4.24 -53.73 0.48
CA CYS A 325 -3.28 -54.09 1.54
C CYS A 325 -3.58 -55.45 2.21
N LEU A 326 -4.31 -56.35 1.53
CA LEU A 326 -4.68 -57.66 2.09
C LEU A 326 -3.46 -58.58 2.28
N HIS A 327 -2.46 -58.53 1.39
CA HIS A 327 -1.26 -59.37 1.47
C HIS A 327 -0.28 -58.92 2.56
N TYR A 328 -0.04 -57.60 2.70
CA TYR A 328 0.86 -57.03 3.71
C TYR A 328 0.41 -57.35 5.16
N ARG A 329 -0.91 -57.35 5.41
CA ARG A 329 -1.46 -57.73 6.72
C ARG A 329 -1.34 -59.23 6.99
N SER A 330 -1.44 -60.08 5.96
CA SER A 330 -1.29 -61.54 6.08
C SER A 330 0.15 -61.97 6.39
N GLU A 331 1.15 -61.27 5.85
CA GLU A 331 2.57 -61.53 6.12
C GLU A 331 3.05 -61.01 7.49
N CYS A 332 2.51 -59.88 7.98
CA CYS A 332 2.77 -59.40 9.35
C CYS A 332 2.14 -60.29 10.42
N SER A 333 0.97 -60.90 10.16
CA SER A 333 0.30 -61.75 11.16
C SER A 333 0.96 -63.12 11.35
N ARG A 334 1.86 -63.55 10.45
CA ARG A 334 2.54 -64.85 10.50
C ARG A 334 3.95 -64.78 11.09
N LYS A 335 4.50 -63.58 11.25
CA LYS A 335 5.74 -63.31 11.98
C LYS A 335 5.39 -62.42 13.17
N ASP A 336 5.33 -62.98 14.37
CA ASP A 336 5.31 -62.23 15.62
C ASP A 336 6.54 -61.31 15.67
N ASN A 337 6.43 -60.09 15.13
CA ASN A 337 7.31 -58.93 15.29
C ASN A 337 6.93 -57.83 14.28
N CYS A 338 5.71 -57.31 14.41
CA CYS A 338 5.37 -56.00 13.86
C CYS A 338 5.17 -54.97 15.01
N THR A 339 6.06 -54.99 16.00
CA THR A 339 6.51 -53.74 16.65
C THR A 339 7.74 -53.28 15.87
N ALA A 340 7.74 -52.02 15.42
CA ALA A 340 8.88 -51.43 14.75
C ALA A 340 10.16 -51.72 15.57
N LYS A 341 11.16 -52.38 14.97
CA LYS A 341 12.45 -52.67 15.64
C LYS A 341 12.97 -51.39 16.31
N GLU A 342 12.92 -51.41 17.63
CA GLU A 342 13.41 -50.36 18.51
C GLU A 342 14.94 -50.39 18.44
N TRP A 343 15.54 -49.35 17.86
CA TRP A 343 16.99 -49.19 17.85
C TRP A 343 17.45 -48.75 19.24
N THR A 344 18.03 -49.67 20.01
CA THR A 344 18.76 -49.35 21.24
C THR A 344 20.15 -48.81 20.89
N PHE A 345 20.43 -47.56 21.26
CA PHE A 345 21.78 -46.99 21.32
C PHE A 345 22.06 -46.47 22.74
N PRO A 346 23.33 -46.51 23.18
CA PRO A 346 23.69 -46.44 24.60
C PRO A 346 23.43 -45.06 25.21
N GLU A 347 22.87 -45.07 26.41
CA GLU A 347 22.57 -43.89 27.21
C GLU A 347 23.82 -43.04 27.47
N THR A 348 23.92 -41.91 26.80
CA THR A 348 24.80 -40.81 27.22
C THR A 348 23.95 -39.67 27.77
N LYS A 349 24.11 -39.46 29.09
CA LYS A 349 23.32 -38.56 29.94
C LYS A 349 23.54 -37.08 29.58
N TRP A 350 22.51 -36.42 29.06
CA TRP A 350 22.48 -34.96 28.92
C TRP A 350 21.79 -34.31 30.14
N ASN A 351 22.49 -34.28 31.27
CA ASN A 351 21.98 -33.72 32.54
C ASN A 351 22.31 -32.23 32.75
N THR A 352 22.88 -31.54 31.76
CA THR A 352 23.53 -30.24 32.02
C THR A 352 22.69 -29.03 31.59
N THR A 353 21.76 -29.14 30.63
CA THR A 353 20.92 -27.99 30.19
C THR A 353 19.51 -27.98 30.78
N ALA A 354 19.07 -29.09 31.39
CA ALA A 354 17.75 -29.21 32.02
C ALA A 354 17.61 -28.43 33.34
N ARG A 355 18.72 -27.93 33.91
CA ARG A 355 18.72 -27.24 35.21
C ARG A 355 18.34 -25.76 35.14
N VAL A 356 18.33 -25.16 33.95
CA VAL A 356 17.96 -23.73 33.75
C VAL A 356 16.44 -23.56 33.64
N PHE A 357 15.72 -24.58 33.19
CA PHE A 357 14.26 -24.54 33.01
C PHE A 357 13.46 -25.13 34.18
N SER A 358 14.11 -25.50 35.30
CA SER A 358 13.46 -26.19 36.42
C SER A 358 12.47 -25.34 37.22
N HIS A 359 12.39 -24.02 36.98
CA HIS A 359 11.44 -23.13 37.67
C HIS A 359 10.12 -22.92 36.93
N ILE A 360 9.97 -23.39 35.69
CA ILE A 360 8.73 -23.28 34.93
C ILE A 360 8.38 -24.67 34.41
N ARG A 361 7.19 -25.20 34.74
CA ARG A 361 6.69 -26.51 34.28
C ARG A 361 6.37 -26.55 32.76
N LEU A 362 7.22 -25.99 31.91
CA LEU A 362 7.11 -26.02 30.45
C LEU A 362 7.91 -27.22 29.92
N GLY A 363 7.23 -28.32 29.64
CA GLY A 363 7.81 -29.44 28.89
C GLY A 363 8.17 -29.04 27.45
N LEU A 364 9.09 -29.78 26.81
CA LEU A 364 9.59 -29.52 25.45
C LEU A 364 8.47 -29.38 24.40
N GLY A 365 7.37 -30.13 24.51
CA GLY A 365 6.22 -30.02 23.61
C GLY A 365 5.58 -28.62 23.60
N HIS A 366 5.50 -27.95 24.75
CA HIS A 366 4.97 -26.58 24.83
C HIS A 366 5.87 -25.58 24.09
N VAL A 367 7.18 -25.74 24.21
CA VAL A 367 8.17 -24.92 23.49
C VAL A 367 8.02 -25.12 21.98
N LEU A 368 7.84 -26.37 21.53
CA LEU A 368 7.64 -26.67 20.11
C LEU A 368 6.35 -26.07 19.55
N ILE A 369 5.25 -26.08 20.32
CA ILE A 369 3.99 -25.45 19.89
C ILE A 369 4.16 -23.93 19.76
N ILE A 370 4.83 -23.28 20.70
CA ILE A 370 5.10 -21.83 20.62
C ILE A 370 5.95 -21.50 19.38
N VAL A 371 6.98 -22.32 19.09
CA VAL A 371 7.81 -22.16 17.88
C VAL A 371 6.96 -22.35 16.62
N GLN A 372 6.10 -23.37 16.57
CA GLN A 372 5.17 -23.58 15.47
C GLN A 372 4.23 -22.37 15.25
N CYS A 373 3.70 -21.79 16.32
CA CYS A 373 2.83 -20.61 16.25
C CYS A 373 3.55 -19.42 15.62
N PHE A 374 4.81 -19.20 16.02
CA PHE A 374 5.63 -18.13 15.47
C PHE A 374 5.90 -18.36 13.98
N ILE A 375 6.29 -19.57 13.59
CA ILE A 375 6.53 -19.93 12.18
C ILE A 375 5.26 -19.75 11.35
N SER A 376 4.10 -20.19 11.85
CA SER A 376 2.82 -20.03 11.16
C SER A 376 2.44 -18.56 10.97
N SER A 377 2.61 -17.74 12.00
CA SER A 377 2.30 -16.30 11.94
C SER A 377 3.24 -15.57 11.00
N MET A 378 4.52 -15.94 11.02
CA MET A 378 5.55 -15.41 10.14
C MET A 378 5.28 -15.77 8.67
N ALA A 379 4.88 -17.01 8.39
CA ALA A 379 4.54 -17.45 7.04
C ALA A 379 3.38 -16.63 6.45
N ASN A 380 2.32 -16.38 7.22
CA ASN A 380 1.18 -15.58 6.77
C ASN A 380 1.57 -14.12 6.47
N ILE A 381 2.39 -13.52 7.34
CA ILE A 381 2.86 -12.14 7.15
C ILE A 381 3.81 -12.01 5.95
N TYR A 382 4.69 -12.98 5.73
CA TYR A 382 5.54 -13.00 4.54
C TYR A 382 4.75 -13.27 3.26
N ASN A 383 3.74 -14.14 3.29
CA ASN A 383 2.85 -14.33 2.15
C ASN A 383 2.15 -13.02 1.78
N GLU A 384 1.57 -12.29 2.75
CA GLU A 384 1.01 -10.97 2.49
C GLU A 384 2.05 -10.02 1.88
N LYS A 385 3.27 -9.99 2.43
CA LYS A 385 4.34 -9.13 1.95
C LYS A 385 4.73 -9.45 0.50
N ILE A 386 4.90 -10.73 0.16
CA ILE A 386 5.27 -11.16 -1.20
C ILE A 386 4.14 -10.85 -2.19
N LEU A 387 2.88 -11.01 -1.79
CA LEU A 387 1.72 -10.70 -2.64
C LEU A 387 1.56 -9.19 -2.88
N LYS A 388 2.03 -8.34 -1.96
CA LYS A 388 1.82 -6.87 -1.94
C LYS A 388 3.06 -6.00 -2.13
N GLU A 389 4.27 -6.54 -2.12
CA GLU A 389 5.52 -5.76 -2.28
C GLU A 389 6.46 -6.39 -3.32
N GLY A 390 7.18 -5.55 -4.07
CA GLY A 390 8.24 -5.96 -5.00
C GLY A 390 7.83 -6.02 -6.47
N ASN A 391 8.72 -6.57 -7.31
CA ASN A 391 8.54 -6.66 -8.77
C ASN A 391 7.43 -7.65 -9.19
N GLN A 392 6.91 -8.44 -8.26
CA GLN A 392 5.83 -9.40 -8.49
C GLN A 392 4.44 -8.75 -8.49
N LEU A 393 4.28 -7.46 -8.14
CA LEU A 393 2.97 -6.79 -8.12
C LEU A 393 2.18 -6.89 -9.44
N THR A 394 2.88 -6.99 -10.57
CA THR A 394 2.29 -7.06 -11.92
C THR A 394 1.92 -8.49 -12.33
N GLU A 395 2.27 -9.49 -11.54
CA GLU A 395 1.92 -10.88 -11.81
C GLU A 395 0.53 -11.21 -11.24
N ASN A 396 -0.26 -11.96 -12.01
CA ASN A 396 -1.56 -12.48 -11.60
C ASN A 396 -1.41 -13.34 -10.32
N ILE A 397 -2.35 -13.19 -9.39
CA ILE A 397 -2.44 -13.97 -8.14
C ILE A 397 -2.30 -15.49 -8.37
N PHE A 398 -2.85 -16.03 -9.47
CA PHE A 398 -2.73 -17.45 -9.77
C PHE A 398 -1.29 -17.89 -10.05
N ILE A 399 -0.48 -17.03 -10.66
CA ILE A 399 0.94 -17.30 -10.94
C ILE A 399 1.75 -17.23 -9.64
N GLN A 400 1.48 -16.23 -8.81
CA GLN A 400 2.12 -16.07 -7.49
C GLN A 400 1.83 -17.29 -6.59
N ASN A 401 0.55 -17.71 -6.53
CA ASN A 401 0.13 -18.89 -5.77
C ASN A 401 0.70 -20.19 -6.33
N SER A 402 0.80 -20.34 -7.65
CA SER A 402 1.40 -21.52 -8.28
C SER A 402 2.87 -21.69 -7.89
N LYS A 403 3.65 -20.60 -7.87
CA LYS A 403 5.05 -20.61 -7.41
C LYS A 403 5.16 -21.03 -5.94
N LEU A 404 4.28 -20.52 -5.08
CA LEU A 404 4.25 -20.87 -3.66
C LEU A 404 3.90 -22.35 -3.44
N TYR A 405 2.83 -22.84 -4.07
CA TYR A 405 2.38 -24.22 -3.91
C TYR A 405 3.33 -25.25 -4.53
N PHE A 406 4.09 -24.87 -5.56
CA PHE A 406 5.15 -25.71 -6.09
C PHE A 406 6.17 -26.10 -5.01
N PHE A 407 6.64 -25.14 -4.22
CA PHE A 407 7.51 -25.43 -3.07
C PHE A 407 6.80 -26.25 -1.99
N GLY A 408 5.50 -26.03 -1.78
CA GLY A 408 4.69 -26.84 -0.88
C GLY A 408 4.66 -28.32 -1.28
N ILE A 409 4.44 -28.63 -2.55
CA ILE A 409 4.48 -30.01 -3.08
C ILE A 409 5.87 -30.62 -2.89
N LEU A 410 6.93 -29.86 -3.17
CA LEU A 410 8.32 -30.32 -3.02
C LEU A 410 8.64 -30.71 -1.57
N PHE A 411 8.34 -29.84 -0.60
CA PHE A 411 8.65 -30.09 0.81
C PHE A 411 7.78 -31.17 1.44
N ASN A 412 6.49 -31.23 1.10
CA ASN A 412 5.60 -32.30 1.58
C ASN A 412 6.00 -33.66 0.97
N GLY A 413 6.31 -33.69 -0.33
CA GLY A 413 6.82 -34.90 -0.99
C GLY A 413 8.16 -35.37 -0.42
N LEU A 414 9.07 -34.44 -0.12
CA LEU A 414 10.34 -34.76 0.55
C LEU A 414 10.10 -35.36 1.93
N THR A 415 9.19 -34.80 2.71
CA THR A 415 8.85 -35.30 4.06
C THR A 415 8.28 -36.72 4.01
N LEU A 416 7.34 -36.95 3.08
CA LEU A 416 6.77 -38.28 2.82
C LEU A 416 7.85 -39.29 2.40
N GLY A 417 8.83 -38.83 1.61
CA GLY A 417 9.97 -39.63 1.20
C GLY A 417 10.91 -39.95 2.37
N LEU A 418 11.36 -38.97 3.14
CA LEU A 418 12.40 -39.20 4.17
C LEU A 418 11.96 -40.20 5.26
N GLN A 419 10.65 -40.37 5.46
CA GLN A 419 10.11 -41.32 6.43
C GLN A 419 10.03 -42.76 5.84
N SER A 420 10.99 -43.62 6.22
CA SER A 420 11.09 -45.00 5.72
C SER A 420 9.80 -45.82 5.92
N SER A 421 9.13 -45.66 7.06
CA SER A 421 7.85 -46.32 7.35
C SER A 421 6.76 -46.00 6.32
N ASN A 422 6.69 -44.73 5.87
CA ASN A 422 5.68 -44.29 4.92
C ASN A 422 6.03 -44.80 3.52
N ARG A 423 7.32 -44.81 3.17
CA ARG A 423 7.79 -45.39 1.90
C ARG A 423 7.41 -46.87 1.77
N ASP A 424 7.60 -47.65 2.82
CA ASP A 424 7.30 -49.09 2.80
C ASP A 424 5.78 -49.32 2.74
N GLN A 425 5.00 -48.52 3.46
CA GLN A 425 3.53 -48.59 3.43
C GLN A 425 2.94 -48.16 2.07
N ILE A 426 3.46 -47.09 1.46
CA ILE A 426 3.01 -46.62 0.13
C ILE A 426 3.38 -47.62 -0.96
N LYS A 427 4.58 -48.23 -0.89
CA LYS A 427 5.00 -49.26 -1.85
C LYS A 427 4.11 -50.49 -1.80
N ASN A 428 3.73 -50.93 -0.59
CA ASN A 428 3.00 -52.19 -0.41
C ASN A 428 1.48 -52.05 -0.45
N CYS A 429 0.94 -50.89 -0.04
CA CYS A 429 -0.50 -50.68 0.10
C CYS A 429 -1.05 -49.58 -0.82
N GLY A 430 -0.16 -48.86 -1.53
CA GLY A 430 -0.53 -47.77 -2.42
C GLY A 430 -0.65 -46.43 -1.70
N PHE A 431 -0.54 -45.33 -2.46
CA PHE A 431 -0.55 -43.96 -1.94
C PHE A 431 -1.89 -43.57 -1.29
N PHE A 432 -3.01 -43.99 -1.88
CA PHE A 432 -4.36 -43.68 -1.39
C PHE A 432 -4.94 -44.71 -0.42
N TYR A 433 -4.08 -45.54 0.19
CA TYR A 433 -4.53 -46.55 1.15
C TYR A 433 -5.23 -45.92 2.36
N GLY A 434 -6.43 -46.39 2.69
CA GLY A 434 -7.20 -45.92 3.84
C GLY A 434 -8.01 -44.64 3.60
N HIS A 435 -7.99 -44.09 2.39
CA HIS A 435 -8.83 -42.95 2.03
C HIS A 435 -10.28 -43.36 1.76
N ASN A 436 -11.22 -42.59 2.30
CA ASN A 436 -12.67 -42.69 2.07
C ASN A 436 -13.22 -41.39 1.45
N ALA A 437 -14.50 -41.36 1.09
CA ALA A 437 -15.14 -40.19 0.46
C ALA A 437 -14.97 -38.90 1.28
N PHE A 438 -15.01 -38.97 2.61
CA PHE A 438 -14.81 -37.83 3.50
C PHE A 438 -13.38 -37.29 3.46
N SER A 439 -12.39 -38.18 3.41
CA SER A 439 -10.99 -37.77 3.28
C SER A 439 -10.71 -37.08 1.94
N VAL A 440 -11.38 -37.51 0.86
CA VAL A 440 -11.30 -36.86 -0.46
C VAL A 440 -12.00 -35.51 -0.43
N ALA A 441 -13.19 -35.42 0.15
CA ALA A 441 -13.90 -34.14 0.33
C ALA A 441 -13.06 -33.14 1.14
N LEU A 442 -12.36 -33.60 2.18
CA LEU A 442 -11.47 -32.77 3.00
C LEU A 442 -10.31 -32.18 2.18
N ILE A 443 -9.76 -32.92 1.20
CA ILE A 443 -8.71 -32.40 0.31
C ILE A 443 -9.23 -31.20 -0.48
N PHE A 444 -10.44 -31.28 -1.06
CA PHE A 444 -11.02 -30.18 -1.82
C PHE A 444 -11.37 -28.98 -0.93
N VAL A 445 -11.94 -29.22 0.24
CA VAL A 445 -12.27 -28.17 1.21
C VAL A 445 -11.01 -27.44 1.68
N THR A 446 -9.95 -28.18 2.01
CA THR A 446 -8.67 -27.58 2.44
C THR A 446 -7.97 -26.82 1.33
N ALA A 447 -8.05 -27.30 0.08
CA ALA A 447 -7.55 -26.57 -1.09
C ALA A 447 -8.32 -25.25 -1.31
N PHE A 448 -9.65 -25.29 -1.25
CA PHE A 448 -10.49 -24.09 -1.38
C PHE A 448 -10.22 -23.07 -0.26
N GLN A 449 -10.06 -23.55 0.98
CA GLN A 449 -9.67 -22.71 2.10
C GLN A 449 -8.32 -22.04 1.85
N GLY A 450 -7.32 -22.79 1.38
CA GLY A 450 -5.98 -22.25 1.07
C GLY A 450 -6.01 -21.16 -0.01
N LEU A 451 -6.79 -21.37 -1.07
CA LEU A 451 -6.99 -20.35 -2.12
C LEU A 451 -7.69 -19.11 -1.58
N SER A 452 -8.74 -19.29 -0.76
CA SER A 452 -9.48 -18.20 -0.13
C SER A 452 -8.57 -17.34 0.76
N VAL A 453 -7.68 -17.97 1.53
CA VAL A 453 -6.68 -17.25 2.34
C VAL A 453 -5.76 -16.41 1.46
N ALA A 454 -5.29 -16.93 0.33
CA ALA A 454 -4.43 -16.17 -0.58
C ALA A 454 -5.14 -14.92 -1.13
N PHE A 455 -6.42 -15.03 -1.50
CA PHE A 455 -7.24 -13.88 -1.90
C PHE A 455 -7.38 -12.85 -0.77
N ILE A 456 -7.67 -13.29 0.45
CA ILE A 456 -7.77 -12.40 1.62
C ILE A 456 -6.45 -11.67 1.86
N LEU A 457 -5.31 -12.37 1.78
CA LEU A 457 -3.99 -11.76 1.98
C LEU A 457 -3.63 -10.76 0.87
N LYS A 458 -4.13 -10.95 -0.36
CA LYS A 458 -3.90 -10.05 -1.49
C LYS A 458 -4.73 -8.77 -1.38
N PHE A 459 -6.04 -8.89 -1.16
CA PHE A 459 -7.00 -7.78 -1.28
C PHE A 459 -7.42 -7.16 0.06
N LEU A 460 -7.34 -7.93 1.15
CA LEU A 460 -7.61 -7.46 2.51
C LEU A 460 -6.30 -7.50 3.29
N ASP A 461 -6.32 -7.72 4.59
CA ASP A 461 -5.12 -7.73 5.44
C ASP A 461 -5.02 -9.05 6.22
N ASN A 462 -3.82 -9.50 6.58
CA ASN A 462 -3.68 -10.72 7.39
C ASN A 462 -4.39 -10.62 8.74
N MET A 463 -4.55 -9.42 9.30
CA MET A 463 -5.35 -9.25 10.52
C MET A 463 -6.83 -9.57 10.29
N PHE A 464 -7.39 -9.24 9.12
CA PHE A 464 -8.76 -9.61 8.76
C PHE A 464 -8.93 -11.13 8.70
N HIS A 465 -7.96 -11.85 8.11
CA HIS A 465 -7.93 -13.31 8.11
C HIS A 465 -7.97 -13.89 9.53
N VAL A 466 -7.14 -13.37 10.45
CA VAL A 466 -7.09 -13.82 11.85
C VAL A 466 -8.43 -13.60 12.56
N LEU A 467 -9.11 -12.47 12.34
CA LEU A 467 -10.41 -12.16 12.94
C LEU A 467 -11.54 -13.04 12.36
N MET A 468 -11.54 -13.27 11.04
CA MET A 468 -12.51 -14.15 10.38
C MET A 468 -12.42 -15.60 10.85
N ALA A 469 -11.22 -16.08 11.15
CA ALA A 469 -11.04 -17.40 11.75
C ALA A 469 -11.78 -17.52 13.09
N GLN A 470 -11.82 -16.45 13.90
CA GLN A 470 -12.52 -16.47 15.19
C GLN A 470 -14.03 -16.47 15.04
N ILE A 471 -14.56 -15.69 14.08
CA ILE A 471 -15.98 -15.72 13.72
C ILE A 471 -16.39 -17.13 13.28
N THR A 472 -15.55 -17.77 12.47
CA THR A 472 -15.77 -19.14 11.98
C THR A 472 -15.87 -20.14 13.14
N THR A 473 -14.99 -20.03 14.15
CA THR A 473 -15.03 -20.88 15.36
C THR A 473 -16.35 -20.74 16.13
N VAL A 474 -16.86 -19.51 16.30
CA VAL A 474 -18.15 -19.26 16.96
C VAL A 474 -19.30 -19.89 16.16
N ILE A 475 -19.30 -19.72 14.82
CA ILE A 475 -20.32 -20.30 13.93
C ILE A 475 -20.30 -21.83 13.96
N ILE A 476 -19.12 -22.45 13.83
CA ILE A 476 -18.98 -23.91 13.88
C ILE A 476 -19.51 -24.45 15.21
N THR A 477 -19.20 -23.77 16.32
CA THR A 477 -19.70 -24.19 17.62
C THR A 477 -21.22 -24.06 17.71
N ALA A 478 -21.81 -22.95 17.23
CA ALA A 478 -23.25 -22.75 17.19
C ALA A 478 -23.97 -23.81 16.32
N VAL A 479 -23.45 -24.09 15.12
CA VAL A 479 -23.99 -25.15 14.24
C VAL A 479 -23.86 -26.51 14.93
N SER A 480 -22.77 -26.76 15.67
CA SER A 480 -22.59 -28.02 16.38
C SER A 480 -23.63 -28.24 17.49
N VAL A 481 -24.08 -27.16 18.15
CA VAL A 481 -25.20 -27.22 19.10
C VAL A 481 -26.50 -27.64 18.40
N LEU A 482 -26.77 -27.07 17.24
CA LEU A 482 -28.03 -27.27 16.51
C LEU A 482 -28.11 -28.61 15.78
N VAL A 483 -26.98 -29.10 15.25
CA VAL A 483 -26.94 -30.29 14.38
C VAL A 483 -26.57 -31.56 15.15
N PHE A 484 -25.73 -31.46 16.18
CA PHE A 484 -25.20 -32.62 16.90
C PHE A 484 -25.69 -32.71 18.36
N ASP A 485 -26.69 -31.90 18.74
CA ASP A 485 -27.17 -31.76 20.13
C ASP A 485 -26.03 -31.51 21.14
N PHE A 486 -24.96 -30.86 20.69
CA PHE A 486 -23.83 -30.54 21.56
C PHE A 486 -24.27 -29.52 22.61
N LYS A 487 -24.05 -29.83 23.89
CA LYS A 487 -24.41 -28.94 25.00
C LYS A 487 -23.19 -28.11 25.42
N PRO A 488 -23.04 -26.85 24.99
CA PRO A 488 -21.90 -26.03 25.35
C PRO A 488 -21.97 -25.63 26.83
N SER A 489 -20.81 -25.31 27.42
CA SER A 489 -20.73 -24.81 28.80
C SER A 489 -21.37 -23.43 28.92
N LEU A 490 -21.79 -23.03 30.14
CA LEU A 490 -22.29 -21.67 30.39
C LEU A 490 -21.24 -20.59 30.07
N GLU A 491 -19.96 -20.92 30.18
CA GLU A 491 -18.83 -20.06 29.82
C GLU A 491 -18.84 -19.70 28.32
N PHE A 492 -19.23 -20.62 27.44
CA PHE A 492 -19.35 -20.36 26.00
C PHE A 492 -20.34 -19.22 25.70
N PHE A 493 -21.46 -19.15 26.41
CA PHE A 493 -22.50 -18.13 26.19
C PHE A 493 -22.07 -16.72 26.64
N LEU A 494 -21.11 -16.63 27.55
CA LEU A 494 -20.51 -15.36 27.96
C LEU A 494 -19.36 -14.94 27.03
N GLU A 495 -18.62 -15.91 26.50
CA GLU A 495 -17.39 -15.63 25.75
C GLU A 495 -17.59 -15.46 24.26
N ALA A 496 -18.56 -16.13 23.63
CA ALA A 496 -18.87 -15.90 22.22
C ALA A 496 -19.26 -14.42 21.93
N PRO A 497 -20.12 -13.76 22.74
CA PRO A 497 -20.36 -12.32 22.60
C PRO A 497 -19.11 -11.47 22.84
N SER A 498 -18.24 -11.85 23.78
CA SER A 498 -16.98 -11.16 24.05
C SER A 498 -16.02 -11.19 22.84
N VAL A 499 -15.91 -12.34 22.17
CA VAL A 499 -15.14 -12.49 20.93
C VAL A 499 -15.68 -11.56 19.84
N LEU A 500 -16.99 -11.55 19.61
CA LEU A 500 -17.63 -10.71 18.60
C LEU A 500 -17.48 -9.21 18.92
N LEU A 501 -17.65 -8.82 20.19
CA LEU A 501 -17.48 -7.45 20.65
C LEU A 501 -16.04 -6.96 20.45
N SER A 502 -15.05 -7.81 20.74
CA SER A 502 -13.64 -7.47 20.50
C SER A 502 -13.35 -7.22 19.01
N ILE A 503 -13.86 -8.07 18.13
CA ILE A 503 -13.72 -7.90 16.67
C ILE A 503 -14.39 -6.60 16.20
N PHE A 504 -15.58 -6.30 16.73
CA PHE A 504 -16.28 -5.05 16.44
C PHE A 504 -15.46 -3.82 16.86
N ILE A 505 -14.92 -3.81 18.09
CA ILE A 505 -14.08 -2.71 18.59
C ILE A 505 -12.81 -2.56 17.75
N TYR A 506 -12.17 -3.66 17.35
CA TYR A 506 -11.00 -3.63 16.48
C TYR A 506 -11.29 -2.92 15.15
N ASN A 507 -12.40 -3.27 14.51
CA ASN A 507 -12.80 -2.70 13.21
C ASN A 507 -13.29 -1.26 13.35
N ALA A 508 -14.09 -0.95 14.38
CA ALA A 508 -14.61 0.40 14.63
C ALA A 508 -13.51 1.40 15.01
N SER A 509 -12.38 0.92 15.56
CA SER A 509 -11.23 1.76 15.91
C SER A 509 -10.23 1.94 14.77
N LYS A 510 -10.45 1.30 13.60
CA LYS A 510 -9.70 1.59 12.38
C LYS A 510 -10.05 3.03 11.99
N PRO A 511 -9.07 3.95 11.91
CA PRO A 511 -9.37 5.32 11.54
C PRO A 511 -10.05 5.30 10.17
N GLN A 512 -11.24 5.92 10.07
CA GLN A 512 -11.77 6.33 8.79
C GLN A 512 -10.77 7.32 8.23
N SER A 513 -9.86 6.83 7.39
CA SER A 513 -9.19 7.71 6.45
C SER A 513 -10.30 8.40 5.69
N LEU A 514 -10.40 9.71 5.83
CA LEU A 514 -10.77 10.58 4.71
C LEU A 514 -10.26 9.89 3.45
N GLU A 515 -11.20 9.53 2.59
CA GLU A 515 -11.03 9.01 1.26
C GLU A 515 -9.79 9.65 0.63
N TYR A 516 -8.64 8.97 0.77
CA TYR A 516 -7.46 9.31 0.00
C TYR A 516 -7.87 8.93 -1.42
N PRO A 517 -7.91 9.87 -2.39
CA PRO A 517 -8.07 9.46 -3.76
C PRO A 517 -6.93 8.46 -4.05
N PRO A 518 -7.21 7.37 -4.78
CA PRO A 518 -6.23 6.33 -5.01
C PRO A 518 -4.97 6.97 -5.58
N ARG A 519 -3.82 6.58 -5.03
CA ARG A 519 -2.49 7.02 -5.44
C ARG A 519 -2.27 6.64 -6.90
N GLN A 520 -2.64 7.54 -7.81
CA GLN A 520 -2.57 7.36 -9.25
C GLN A 520 -1.11 7.52 -9.71
N GLU A 521 -0.31 6.47 -9.51
CA GLU A 521 1.01 6.36 -10.15
C GLU A 521 0.80 6.01 -11.63
N ARG A 522 0.68 7.05 -12.47
CA ARG A 522 0.75 6.95 -13.93
C ARG A 522 2.16 6.55 -14.35
N VAL A 523 2.36 5.28 -14.67
CA VAL A 523 3.55 4.81 -15.38
C VAL A 523 3.18 4.67 -16.86
N ARG A 524 3.81 5.48 -17.73
CA ARG A 524 3.73 5.30 -19.19
C ARG A 524 4.87 4.38 -19.63
N ASP A 525 4.55 3.35 -20.40
CA ASP A 525 5.53 2.56 -21.15
C ASP A 525 6.01 3.36 -22.39
N LEU A 526 7.17 3.00 -22.94
CA LEU A 526 7.82 3.62 -24.11
C LEU A 526 6.98 3.54 -25.41
N SER A 527 5.83 2.87 -25.38
CA SER A 527 4.88 2.72 -26.49
C SER A 527 3.64 3.61 -26.39
N GLY A 528 3.52 4.46 -25.35
CA GLY A 528 2.44 5.45 -25.24
C GLY A 528 1.08 4.90 -24.77
N ASN A 529 0.98 3.61 -24.46
CA ASN A 529 -0.24 3.02 -23.91
C ASN A 529 -0.39 3.32 -22.41
N LEU A 530 -1.57 3.79 -22.02
CA LEU A 530 -1.96 4.16 -20.66
C LEU A 530 -2.37 2.89 -19.90
N TRP A 531 -1.51 2.36 -19.03
CA TRP A 531 -1.89 1.28 -18.12
C TRP A 531 -2.31 1.88 -16.76
N GLU A 532 -3.59 1.72 -16.41
CA GLU A 532 -4.11 2.01 -15.07
C GLU A 532 -3.63 0.96 -14.07
N ARG A 533 -3.18 1.43 -12.90
CA ARG A 533 -2.61 0.61 -11.84
C ARG A 533 -3.66 0.37 -10.76
N SER A 534 -4.18 -0.85 -10.69
CA SER A 534 -5.01 -1.33 -9.58
C SER A 534 -4.15 -1.47 -8.32
N SER A 535 -4.38 -0.61 -7.34
CA SER A 535 -3.94 -0.72 -5.95
C SER A 535 -4.87 -1.66 -5.17
N GLY A 536 -5.14 -2.87 -5.67
CA GLY A 536 -6.00 -3.84 -4.97
C GLY A 536 -7.44 -3.35 -4.72
N ASP A 537 -7.93 -2.41 -5.53
CA ASP A 537 -9.23 -1.72 -5.44
C ASP A 537 -10.42 -2.60 -5.88
N GLY A 538 -10.21 -3.91 -6.09
CA GLY A 538 -11.24 -4.80 -6.63
C GLY A 538 -11.37 -4.78 -8.15
N GLU A 539 -10.59 -3.98 -8.88
CA GLU A 539 -10.58 -3.95 -10.36
C GLU A 539 -10.19 -5.31 -10.98
N GLU A 540 -9.31 -6.08 -10.32
CA GLU A 540 -8.96 -7.45 -10.71
C GLU A 540 -10.12 -8.44 -10.44
N LEU A 541 -10.91 -8.22 -9.37
CA LEU A 541 -12.12 -8.99 -9.08
C LEU A 541 -13.25 -8.67 -10.07
N GLU A 542 -13.37 -7.41 -10.49
CA GLU A 542 -14.31 -6.94 -11.52
C GLU A 542 -13.97 -7.49 -12.91
N ARG A 543 -12.68 -7.53 -13.28
CA ARG A 543 -12.22 -8.20 -14.51
C ARG A 543 -12.48 -9.72 -14.51
N LEU A 544 -12.45 -10.37 -13.35
CA LEU A 544 -12.71 -11.81 -13.21
C LEU A 544 -14.20 -12.16 -13.13
N THR A 545 -15.07 -11.21 -12.76
CA THR A 545 -16.52 -11.43 -12.62
C THR A 545 -17.34 -10.89 -13.78
N LYS A 546 -16.76 -10.09 -14.68
CA LYS A 546 -17.44 -9.61 -15.88
C LYS A 546 -17.77 -10.78 -16.81
N PRO A 547 -19.04 -10.97 -17.22
CA PRO A 547 -19.36 -11.92 -18.28
C PRO A 547 -18.68 -11.44 -19.57
N LYS A 548 -17.97 -12.34 -20.26
CA LYS A 548 -17.46 -12.08 -21.61
C LYS A 548 -18.65 -11.75 -22.50
N SER A 549 -18.88 -10.49 -22.81
CA SER A 549 -19.64 -10.10 -23.99
C SER A 549 -18.75 -10.33 -25.19
N ASP A 550 -19.21 -11.14 -26.13
CA ASP A 550 -18.57 -11.38 -27.42
C ASP A 550 -18.36 -10.04 -28.13
N GLU A 551 -17.11 -9.59 -28.23
CA GLU A 551 -16.69 -8.65 -29.27
C GLU A 551 -16.44 -9.49 -30.53
N SER A 552 -17.47 -9.56 -31.37
CA SER A 552 -17.30 -9.92 -32.78
C SER A 552 -16.70 -8.72 -33.51
N ASP A 553 -15.59 -9.00 -34.19
CA ASP A 553 -14.90 -8.13 -35.13
C ASP A 553 -15.85 -7.40 -36.09
N GLU A 554 -15.78 -6.07 -36.15
CA GLU A 554 -16.09 -5.33 -37.37
C GLU A 554 -14.92 -4.40 -37.71
N ASP A 555 -14.00 -4.96 -38.50
CA ASP A 555 -13.28 -4.21 -39.52
C ASP A 555 -14.31 -3.64 -40.52
N ASN A 556 -14.38 -2.31 -40.67
CA ASN A 556 -14.42 -1.64 -41.99
C ASN A 556 -14.54 -0.10 -41.95
N PHE A 557 -13.66 0.51 -42.75
CA PHE A 557 -13.61 1.89 -43.30
C PHE A 557 -13.22 3.08 -42.42
#